data_AF-A0A5B7EKG1-F1
#
_entry.id   AF-A0A5B7EKG1-F1
#
_cell.length_a   1.000
_cell.length_b   1.000
_cell.length_c   1.000
_cell.angle_alpha   90.00
_cell.angle_beta   90.00
_cell.angle_gamma   90.00
#
_symmetry.space_group_name_H-M   'P 1'
#
loop_
_entity.id
_entity.type
_entity.pdbx_description
1 polymer ?
#
loop_
_entity_poly.entity_id
_entity_poly.type
_entity_poly.pdbx_seq_one_letter_code
_entity_poly.pdbx_strand_id
1 'polypeptide(L)'
;MLHCQGLQEIIVHKEDTGRLLEILDVRKAMGPDGVSGWTLKEYKDQLLDPIWEMVTISLKKMESTTGMEESQHTPHIQRRKVN
;
A
#
# COMPACT_ATOMS: atom_id res chain seq x y z
N MET A 1 0.61 13.61 -7.45
CA MET A 1 0.17 12.21 -7.55
C MET A 1 1.38 11.41 -8.03
N LEU A 2 2.07 10.70 -7.12
CA LEU A 2 3.28 9.95 -7.46
C LEU A 2 2.87 8.71 -8.26
N HIS A 3 3.14 8.73 -9.57
CA HIS A 3 2.91 7.61 -10.45
C HIS A 3 4.15 6.69 -10.41
N CYS A 4 4.16 5.76 -9.45
CA CYS A 4 5.25 4.82 -9.27
C CYS A 4 5.01 3.57 -10.14
N GLN A 5 5.47 3.59 -11.39
CA GLN A 5 5.35 2.45 -12.32
C GLN A 5 6.09 1.17 -11.86
N GLY A 6 7.07 1.28 -10.96
CA GLY A 6 7.87 0.14 -10.48
C GLY A 6 7.32 -0.59 -9.25
N LEU A 7 6.21 -0.14 -8.66
CA LEU A 7 5.63 -0.77 -7.47
C LEU A 7 4.79 -2.02 -7.79
N GLN A 8 4.38 -2.19 -9.05
CA GLN A 8 3.58 -3.32 -9.54
C GLN A 8 4.32 -4.68 -9.51
N GLU A 9 5.66 -4.69 -9.49
CA GLU A 9 6.45 -5.92 -9.48
C GLU A 9 6.97 -6.32 -8.09
N ILE A 10 6.62 -5.56 -7.04
CA ILE A 10 7.11 -5.87 -5.70
C ILE A 10 6.33 -7.06 -5.13
N ILE A 11 6.94 -8.24 -5.22
CA ILE A 11 6.49 -9.44 -4.53
C ILE A 11 7.10 -9.45 -3.13
N VAL A 12 6.25 -9.52 -2.11
CA VAL A 12 6.71 -9.66 -0.71
C VAL A 12 6.51 -11.12 -0.29
N HIS A 13 7.61 -11.83 -0.06
CA HIS A 13 7.55 -13.20 0.44
C HIS A 13 7.29 -13.21 1.95
N LYS A 14 6.48 -14.17 2.40
CA LYS A 14 6.11 -14.30 3.81
C LYS A 14 7.33 -14.60 4.69
N GLU A 15 8.27 -15.40 4.18
CA GLU A 15 9.52 -15.74 4.85
C GLU A 15 10.40 -14.50 5.07
N ASP A 16 10.39 -13.55 4.14
CA ASP A 16 11.13 -12.29 4.29
C ASP A 16 10.53 -11.41 5.37
N THR A 17 9.19 -11.32 5.43
CA THR A 17 8.49 -10.65 6.53
C THR A 17 8.83 -11.27 7.87
N GLY A 18 8.82 -12.61 7.95
CA GLY A 18 9.19 -13.34 9.17
C GLY A 18 10.64 -13.08 9.60
N ARG A 19 11.58 -13.14 8.65
CA ARG A 19 13.00 -12.79 8.90
C ARG A 19 13.14 -11.36 9.40
N LEU A 20 12.40 -10.41 8.84
CA LEU A 20 12.45 -9.01 9.25
C LEU A 20 11.94 -8.80 10.68
N LEU A 21 10.86 -9.49 11.06
CA LEU A 21 10.34 -9.47 12.43
C LEU A 21 11.34 -10.07 13.43
N GLU A 22 12.11 -11.10 13.03
CA GLU A 22 13.14 -11.72 13.88
C GLU A 22 14.29 -10.75 14.20
N ILE A 23 14.79 -10.05 13.18
CA ILE A 23 15.97 -9.17 13.29
C ILE A 23 15.61 -7.72 13.65
N LEU A 24 14.36 -7.47 14.01
CA LEU A 24 13.86 -6.14 14.30
C LEU A 24 14.60 -5.49 15.48
N ASP A 25 15.06 -4.25 15.30
CA ASP A 25 15.60 -3.45 16.40
C ASP A 25 14.46 -2.94 17.28
N VAL A 26 14.24 -3.63 18.40
CA VAL A 26 13.16 -3.35 19.37
C VAL A 26 13.21 -1.92 19.93
N ARG A 27 14.37 -1.24 19.89
CA ARG A 27 14.50 0.15 20.38
C ARG A 27 14.02 1.16 19.35
N LYS A 28 14.02 0.80 18.07
CA LYS A 28 13.59 1.65 16.95
C LYS A 28 12.19 1.31 16.45
N ALA A 29 11.68 0.14 16.80
CA ALA A 29 10.39 -0.36 16.34
C ALA A 29 9.17 0.21 17.07
N MET A 30 9.35 1.10 18.05
CA MET A 30 8.22 1.71 18.76
C MET A 30 7.44 2.64 17.83
N GLY A 31 6.16 2.33 17.63
CA GLY A 31 5.26 3.09 16.79
C GLY A 31 4.64 4.31 17.51
N PRO A 32 3.95 5.19 16.76
CA PRO A 32 3.20 6.32 17.33
C PRO A 32 1.96 5.87 18.14
N ASP A 33 1.57 4.61 17.99
CA ASP A 33 0.53 3.93 18.78
C ASP A 33 1.00 3.56 20.19
N GLY A 34 2.29 3.78 20.52
CA GLY A 34 2.87 3.47 21.82
C GLY A 34 3.12 1.98 22.03
N VAL A 35 2.94 1.14 21.01
CA VAL A 35 3.26 -0.29 21.09
C VAL A 35 4.77 -0.45 21.14
N SER A 36 5.26 -1.13 22.17
CA SER A 36 6.70 -1.36 22.33
C SER A 36 7.22 -2.32 21.26
N GLY A 37 8.45 -2.12 20.81
CA GLY A 37 9.11 -3.08 19.92
C GLY A 37 9.28 -4.47 20.54
N TRP A 38 9.28 -4.57 21.87
CA TRP A 38 9.29 -5.84 22.59
C TRP A 38 7.98 -6.61 22.42
N THR A 39 6.84 -5.92 22.52
CA THR A 39 5.53 -6.49 22.25
C THR A 39 5.47 -7.02 20.81
N LEU A 40 5.94 -6.24 19.84
CA LEU A 40 5.99 -6.69 18.45
C LEU A 40 6.85 -7.96 18.27
N LYS A 41 7.98 -8.06 18.99
CA LYS A 41 8.85 -9.23 18.96
C LYS A 41 8.21 -10.47 19.59
N GLU A 42 7.51 -10.31 20.71
CA GLU A 42 6.86 -11.41 21.43
C GLU A 42 5.66 -11.98 20.65
N TYR A 43 4.92 -11.13 19.95
CA TYR A 43 3.76 -11.53 19.15
C TYR A 43 4.07 -11.80 17.69
N LYS A 44 5.36 -11.89 17.29
CA LYS A 44 5.78 -12.02 15.88
C LYS A 44 5.09 -13.16 15.12
N ASP A 45 4.89 -14.32 15.77
CA ASP A 45 4.30 -15.50 15.11
C ASP A 45 2.79 -15.30 14.86
N GLN A 46 2.11 -14.59 15.75
CA GLN A 46 0.70 -14.24 15.61
C GLN A 46 0.51 -13.07 14.61
N LEU A 47 1.51 -12.19 14.50
CA LEU A 47 1.46 -10.99 13.67
C LEU A 47 1.99 -11.20 12.24
N LEU A 48 2.73 -12.28 11.98
CA LEU A 48 3.33 -12.56 10.68
C LEU A 48 2.29 -12.52 9.55
N ASP A 49 1.22 -13.29 9.71
CA ASP A 49 0.16 -13.44 8.73
C ASP A 49 -0.57 -12.12 8.47
N PRO A 50 -1.12 -11.42 9.48
CA PRO A 50 -1.84 -10.18 9.25
C PRO A 50 -0.94 -9.06 8.70
N ILE A 51 0.35 -8.99 9.07
CA ILE A 51 1.28 -8.00 8.51
C ILE A 51 1.55 -8.30 7.04
N TRP A 52 1.87 -9.55 6.69
CA TRP A 52 2.14 -9.94 5.32
C TRP A 52 0.92 -9.72 4.40
N GLU A 53 -0.28 -10.07 4.86
CA GLU A 53 -1.52 -9.83 4.14
C GLU A 53 -1.76 -8.34 3.93
N MET A 54 -1.60 -7.51 4.97
CA MET A 54 -1.83 -6.08 4.88
C MET A 54 -0.89 -5.40 3.88
N VAL A 55 0.39 -5.79 3.86
CA VAL A 55 1.37 -5.30 2.87
C VAL A 55 0.98 -5.73 1.45
N THR A 56 0.65 -7.01 1.26
CA THR A 56 0.30 -7.56 -0.05
C THR A 56 -0.98 -6.93 -0.62
N ILE A 57 -2.01 -6.76 0.23
CA ILE A 57 -3.27 -6.10 -0.15
C ILE A 57 -3.03 -4.64 -0.52
N SER A 58 -2.17 -3.94 0.24
CA SER A 58 -1.84 -2.53 -0.03
C SER A 58 -1.13 -2.35 -1.37
N LEU A 59 -0.20 -3.24 -1.71
CA LEU A 59 0.49 -3.25 -2.99
C LEU A 59 -0.48 -3.54 -4.15
N LYS A 60 -1.34 -4.56 -4.00
CA LYS A 60 -2.36 -4.90 -5.01
C LYS A 60 -3.39 -3.80 -5.21
N LYS A 61 -3.83 -3.11 -4.16
CA LYS A 61 -4.82 -2.03 -4.28
C LYS A 61 -4.26 -0.84 -5.07
N MET A 62 -2.95 -0.59 -4.96
CA MET A 62 -2.26 0.45 -5.73
C MET A 62 -2.22 0.14 -7.24
N GLU A 63 -2.22 -1.14 -7.62
CA GLU A 63 -2.32 -1.57 -9.02
C GLU A 63 -3.67 -1.19 -9.66
N SER A 64 -4.75 -1.28 -8.88
CA SER A 64 -6.12 -1.14 -9.39
C SER A 64 -6.53 0.30 -9.72
N THR A 65 -5.78 1.33 -9.31
CA THR A 65 -6.12 2.74 -9.60
C THR A 65 -5.50 3.28 -10.89
N THR A 66 -4.80 2.46 -11.67
CA THR A 66 -4.16 2.88 -12.93
C THR A 66 -5.09 2.72 -14.16
N GLY A 67 -6.30 2.18 -13.98
CA GLY A 67 -7.29 2.00 -15.05
C GLY A 67 -8.56 2.84 -14.84
N MET A 68 -8.49 4.15 -15.08
CA MET A 68 -9.70 4.93 -15.40
C MET A 68 -9.51 5.56 -16.77
N GLU A 69 -10.17 4.93 -17.73
CA GLU A 69 -10.37 5.32 -19.13
C GLU A 69 -10.79 6.80 -19.24
N GLU A 70 -10.16 7.54 -20.15
CA GLU A 70 -10.57 8.90 -20.49
C GLU A 70 -12.04 8.90 -20.92
N SER A 71 -12.92 9.42 -20.06
CA SER A 71 -14.30 9.68 -20.45
C SER A 71 -14.28 10.72 -21.58
N GLN A 72 -14.69 10.31 -22.78
CA GLN A 72 -14.93 11.20 -23.92
C GLN A 72 -16.14 12.10 -23.60
N HIS A 73 -15.91 13.15 -22.80
CA HIS A 73 -16.89 14.20 -22.64
C HIS A 73 -16.82 15.12 -23.86
N THR A 74 -17.66 14.88 -24.86
CA THR A 74 -17.94 15.87 -25.92
C THR A 74 -18.94 16.89 -25.41
N PRO A 75 -18.53 18.13 -25.04
CA PRO A 75 -19.50 19.17 -24.78
C PRO A 75 -20.12 19.60 -26.12
N HIS A 76 -21.39 19.27 -26.28
CA HIS A 76 -22.25 19.88 -27.28
C HIS A 76 -22.33 21.39 -26.99
N ILE A 77 -21.65 22.20 -27.80
CA ILE A 77 -21.76 23.66 -27.76
C ILE A 77 -22.66 24.07 -28.92
N GLN A 78 -23.95 24.29 -28.65
CA GLN A 78 -24.80 25.06 -29.55
C GLN A 78 -24.49 26.56 -29.36
N ARG A 79 -23.70 27.12 -30.29
CA ARG A 79 -23.48 28.57 -30.39
C ARG A 79 -24.81 29.27 -30.68
N ARG A 80 -25.34 30.02 -29.71
CA ARG A 80 -26.37 31.04 -29.99
C ARG A 80 -25.75 32.15 -30.83
N LYS A 81 -26.31 32.38 -32.02
CA LYS A 81 -26.08 33.59 -32.81
C LYS A 81 -26.80 34.74 -32.09
N VAL A 82 -26.06 35.77 -31.68
CA VAL A 82 -26.64 37.05 -31.26
C VAL A 82 -26.71 37.91 -32.51
N ASN A 83 -27.91 38.44 -32.79
CA ASN A 83 -28.19 39.34 -33.91
C ASN A 83 -27.57 40.72 -33.68
#